data_AF-A0A197JEY2-F1
#
_entry.id   AF-A0A197JEY2-F1
#
_cell.length_a   1.000
_cell.length_b   1.000
_cell.length_c   1.000
_cell.angle_alpha   90.00
_cell.angle_beta   90.00
_cell.angle_gamma   90.00
#
_symmetry.space_group_name_H-M   'P 1'
#
loop_
_entity.id
_entity.type
_entity.pdbx_description
1 polymer ?
#
loop_
_entity_poly.entity_id
_entity_poly.type
_entity_poly.pdbx_seq_one_letter_code
_entity_poly.pdbx_strand_id
1 'polypeptide(L)'
;MNTTSFENLPFEVQEMVGPFLTQHQLTICIRVCRAWKKMFHLYLWRDIDIHWNNLRVWEKDIIRALQTNNHLIQSLKLRIDTPGDRLRWFVESDLPTFPHLTSIELEGPFVNDADPAFATFINLASSTGLKRLVFRNPKSPDDFFLLSPVSFEAIFKHAHTLQVFRIEAMSYFESAQIDRLLCSAPHLKELYLLNSQGSKAYHCLDAPSINHSQWVCSDLEVFACRIKNISRADITRTITGLDSSARTVSFGTPREQAELQLQIYAKLARLTKLRELRLGFLMDTSTTRYRRGYKEYFRQYDCLAMTLESGVDLLKGLKGLRVVGLEDMEVYVEGEKEQSWFAEHWPNAVIGTTGYVTDQDEYAAEEDDYSSY
;
A
#
# COMPACT_ATOMS: atom_id res chain seq x y z
N MET A 1 39.50 -19.49 -37.72
CA MET A 1 38.13 -18.93 -37.58
C MET A 1 38.12 -18.11 -36.31
N ASN A 2 37.90 -16.79 -36.40
CA ASN A 2 37.79 -15.95 -35.21
C ASN A 2 36.45 -16.24 -34.54
N THR A 3 36.46 -17.05 -33.49
CA THR A 3 35.29 -17.23 -32.63
C THR A 3 35.08 -15.94 -31.86
N THR A 4 33.98 -15.24 -32.15
CA THR A 4 33.53 -14.10 -31.34
C THR A 4 33.22 -14.60 -29.93
N SER A 5 34.12 -14.32 -28.98
CA SER A 5 33.91 -14.58 -27.55
C SER A 5 33.05 -13.47 -26.94
N PHE A 6 32.28 -13.79 -25.91
CA PHE A 6 31.56 -12.78 -25.12
C PHE A 6 32.51 -11.74 -24.51
N GLU A 7 33.76 -12.14 -24.21
CA GLU A 7 34.82 -11.24 -23.73
C GLU A 7 35.23 -10.19 -24.77
N ASN A 8 34.87 -10.38 -26.04
CA ASN A 8 35.13 -9.41 -27.11
C ASN A 8 34.02 -8.36 -27.23
N LEU A 9 32.91 -8.47 -26.49
CA LEU A 9 31.88 -7.44 -26.46
C LEU A 9 32.34 -6.23 -25.63
N PRO A 10 31.93 -5.00 -25.98
CA PRO A 10 32.14 -3.84 -25.11
C PRO A 10 31.55 -4.08 -23.71
N PHE A 11 32.22 -3.57 -22.68
CA PHE A 11 31.84 -3.78 -21.28
C PHE A 11 30.39 -3.34 -21.01
N GLU A 12 29.96 -2.25 -21.63
CA GLU A 12 28.61 -1.70 -21.55
C GLU A 12 27.56 -2.71 -22.03
N VAL A 13 27.84 -3.39 -23.14
CA VAL A 13 26.95 -4.43 -23.68
C VAL A 13 26.88 -5.62 -22.73
N GLN A 14 28.01 -5.99 -22.13
CA GLN A 14 28.04 -7.08 -21.15
C GLN A 14 27.24 -6.73 -19.88
N GLU A 15 27.38 -5.50 -19.37
CA GLU A 15 26.61 -4.99 -18.22
C GLU A 15 25.11 -4.88 -18.50
N MET A 16 24.73 -4.57 -19.75
CA MET A 16 23.33 -4.53 -20.15
C MET A 16 22.67 -5.90 -20.09
N VAL A 17 23.39 -7.00 -20.28
CA VAL A 17 22.80 -8.35 -20.27
C VAL A 17 22.36 -8.76 -18.86
N GLY A 18 23.17 -8.46 -17.84
CA GLY A 18 22.96 -8.93 -16.46
C GLY A 18 21.55 -8.70 -15.91
N PRO A 19 20.98 -7.47 -15.97
CA PRO A 19 19.65 -7.17 -15.47
C PRO A 19 18.48 -7.92 -16.13
N PHE A 20 18.66 -8.47 -17.33
CA PHE A 20 17.62 -9.23 -18.04
C PHE A 20 17.67 -10.73 -17.76
N LEU A 21 18.66 -11.20 -17.02
CA LEU A 21 18.79 -12.60 -16.64
C LEU A 21 18.03 -12.88 -15.35
N THR A 22 17.31 -14.01 -15.32
CA THR A 22 16.72 -14.55 -14.09
C THR A 22 17.80 -14.99 -13.11
N GLN A 23 17.46 -15.13 -11.82
CA GLN A 23 18.41 -15.60 -10.81
C GLN A 23 18.98 -16.98 -11.15
N HIS A 24 18.15 -17.88 -11.68
CA HIS A 24 18.61 -19.19 -12.17
C HIS A 24 19.65 -19.06 -13.30
N GLN A 25 19.40 -18.21 -14.31
CA GLN A 25 20.36 -17.97 -15.38
C GLN A 25 21.67 -17.36 -14.86
N LEU A 26 21.60 -16.42 -13.92
CA LEU A 26 22.79 -15.84 -13.29
C LEU A 26 23.63 -16.90 -12.56
N THR A 27 23.01 -17.88 -11.89
CA THR A 27 23.74 -19.00 -11.27
C THR A 27 24.47 -19.88 -12.28
N ILE A 28 23.93 -20.02 -13.50
CA ILE A 28 24.60 -20.75 -14.59
C ILE A 28 25.76 -19.90 -15.12
N CYS A 29 25.53 -18.62 -15.39
CA CYS A 29 26.54 -17.71 -15.92
C CYS A 29 27.79 -17.63 -15.05
N ILE A 30 27.64 -17.58 -13.72
CA ILE A 30 28.80 -17.50 -12.81
C ILE A 30 29.66 -18.77 -12.80
N ARG A 31 29.18 -19.88 -13.38
CA ARG A 31 29.89 -21.17 -13.47
C ARG A 31 30.62 -21.36 -14.80
N VAL A 32 30.40 -20.48 -15.80
CA VAL A 32 30.99 -20.59 -17.14
C VAL A 32 32.51 -20.39 -17.10
N CYS A 33 32.96 -19.22 -16.65
CA CYS A 33 34.39 -18.92 -16.51
C CYS A 33 34.62 -17.86 -15.41
N ARG A 34 35.89 -17.56 -15.09
CA ARG A 34 36.25 -16.58 -14.05
C ARG A 34 35.80 -15.15 -14.39
N ALA A 35 35.87 -14.76 -15.66
CA ALA A 35 35.43 -13.42 -16.10
C ALA A 35 33.91 -13.26 -15.91
N TRP A 36 33.12 -14.24 -16.37
CA TRP A 36 31.67 -14.26 -16.19
C TRP A 36 31.29 -14.29 -14.72
N LYS A 37 31.99 -15.07 -13.89
CA LYS A 37 31.79 -15.05 -12.44
C LYS A 37 31.97 -13.64 -11.88
N LYS A 38 33.07 -12.95 -12.20
CA LYS A 38 33.36 -11.60 -11.69
C LYS A 38 32.24 -10.62 -12.04
N MET A 39 31.74 -10.68 -13.28
CA MET A 39 30.73 -9.76 -13.77
C MET A 39 29.32 -10.09 -13.25
N PHE A 40 28.88 -11.34 -13.39
CA PHE A 40 27.52 -11.74 -13.04
C PHE A 40 27.30 -11.97 -11.54
N HIS A 41 28.36 -12.08 -10.73
CA HIS A 41 28.23 -12.22 -9.29
C HIS A 41 27.57 -11.00 -8.64
N LEU A 42 27.85 -9.79 -9.12
CA LEU A 42 27.18 -8.56 -8.66
C LEU A 42 25.67 -8.67 -8.91
N TYR A 43 25.25 -8.99 -10.14
CA TYR A 43 23.84 -9.08 -10.50
C TYR A 43 23.12 -10.22 -9.78
N LEU A 44 23.80 -11.35 -9.54
CA LEU A 44 23.24 -12.48 -8.79
C LEU A 44 22.82 -12.09 -7.37
N TRP A 45 23.59 -11.20 -6.73
CA TRP A 45 23.36 -10.78 -5.35
C TRP A 45 22.65 -9.43 -5.20
N ARG A 46 22.48 -8.66 -6.28
CA ARG A 46 21.86 -7.34 -6.21
C ARG A 46 20.40 -7.39 -5.77
N ASP A 47 19.64 -8.30 -6.37
CA ASP A 47 18.20 -8.45 -6.18
C ASP A 47 17.91 -9.87 -5.65
N ILE A 48 17.68 -9.98 -4.34
CA ILE A 48 17.48 -11.26 -3.66
C ILE A 48 16.01 -11.49 -3.40
N ASP A 49 15.50 -12.63 -3.87
CA ASP A 49 14.13 -13.09 -3.62
C ASP A 49 14.18 -14.44 -2.90
N ILE A 50 13.93 -14.43 -1.59
CA ILE A 50 13.95 -15.62 -0.74
C ILE A 50 12.53 -16.10 -0.54
N HIS A 51 12.26 -17.33 -0.96
CA HIS A 51 10.99 -18.00 -0.73
C HIS A 51 11.13 -19.09 0.33
N TRP A 52 10.59 -18.82 1.51
CA TRP A 52 10.48 -19.77 2.60
C TRP A 52 9.25 -20.67 2.41
N ASN A 53 9.49 -21.81 1.78
CA ASN A 53 8.63 -22.98 1.94
C ASN A 53 9.16 -23.84 3.11
N ASN A 54 8.37 -24.77 3.65
CA ASN A 54 8.59 -25.48 4.92
C ASN A 54 9.93 -26.28 5.09
N LEU A 55 10.87 -26.20 4.16
CA LEU A 55 12.10 -26.99 4.15
C LEU A 55 13.23 -26.28 4.92
N ARG A 56 13.52 -26.77 6.13
CA ARG A 56 14.55 -26.21 7.03
C ARG A 56 16.00 -26.39 6.57
N VAL A 57 16.26 -27.17 5.52
CA VAL A 57 17.62 -27.67 5.25
C VAL A 57 18.57 -26.56 4.77
N TRP A 58 18.08 -25.52 4.09
CA TRP A 58 18.94 -24.53 3.42
C TRP A 58 19.06 -23.21 4.19
N GLU A 59 18.38 -23.10 5.33
CA GLU A 59 18.23 -21.86 6.08
C GLU A 59 19.59 -21.27 6.50
N LYS A 60 20.48 -22.10 7.06
CA LYS A 60 21.81 -21.66 7.49
C LYS A 60 22.72 -21.27 6.32
N ASP A 61 22.60 -21.95 5.19
CA ASP A 61 23.41 -21.65 4.01
C ASP A 61 22.99 -20.34 3.35
N ILE A 62 21.67 -20.04 3.34
CA ILE A 62 21.15 -18.74 2.91
C ILE A 62 21.70 -17.62 3.80
N ILE A 63 21.61 -17.76 5.13
CA ILE A 63 22.15 -16.76 6.07
C ILE A 63 23.65 -16.53 5.84
N ARG A 64 24.45 -17.59 5.72
CA ARG A 64 25.89 -17.48 5.44
C ARG A 64 26.16 -16.78 4.11
N ALA A 65 25.35 -17.05 3.09
CA ALA A 65 25.50 -16.43 1.79
C ALA A 65 25.10 -14.95 1.81
N LEU A 66 24.04 -14.57 2.52
CA LEU A 66 23.66 -13.18 2.78
C LEU A 66 24.77 -12.44 3.53
N GLN A 67 25.33 -13.06 4.57
CA GLN A 67 26.47 -12.53 5.32
C GLN A 67 27.67 -12.25 4.42
N THR A 68 28.02 -13.20 3.55
CA THR A 68 29.17 -13.10 2.64
C THR A 68 28.98 -11.99 1.60
N ASN A 69 27.76 -11.80 1.11
CA ASN A 69 27.45 -10.93 -0.02
C ASN A 69 26.66 -9.68 0.36
N ASN A 70 26.59 -9.32 1.66
CA ASN A 70 25.75 -8.23 2.15
C ASN A 70 26.00 -6.87 1.44
N HIS A 71 27.25 -6.65 1.04
CA HIS A 71 27.71 -5.45 0.36
C HIS A 71 27.29 -5.36 -1.12
N LEU A 72 26.64 -6.38 -1.67
CA LEU A 72 26.13 -6.39 -3.03
C LEU A 72 24.60 -6.23 -3.07
N ILE A 73 23.92 -6.49 -1.95
CA ILE A 73 22.46 -6.57 -1.89
C ILE A 73 21.85 -5.16 -1.87
N GLN A 74 20.98 -4.89 -2.83
CA GLN A 74 20.25 -3.63 -2.98
C GLN A 74 18.74 -3.79 -2.78
N SER A 75 18.21 -4.96 -3.12
CA SER A 75 16.80 -5.31 -2.95
C SER A 75 16.69 -6.67 -2.27
N LEU A 76 15.87 -6.74 -1.22
CA LEU A 76 15.58 -7.97 -0.49
C LEU A 76 14.07 -8.19 -0.44
N LYS A 77 13.62 -9.24 -1.10
CA LYS A 77 12.27 -9.75 -1.03
C LYS A 77 12.24 -11.04 -0.23
N LEU A 78 11.35 -11.11 0.75
CA LEU A 78 11.14 -12.27 1.59
C LEU A 78 9.69 -12.73 1.45
N ARG A 79 9.48 -13.93 0.92
CA ARG A 79 8.18 -14.61 0.88
C ARG A 79 8.14 -15.72 1.92
N ILE A 80 7.14 -15.70 2.79
CA ILE A 80 6.92 -16.71 3.82
C ILE A 80 5.57 -17.35 3.51
N ASP A 81 5.54 -18.66 3.30
CA ASP A 81 4.28 -19.35 2.96
C ASP A 81 3.52 -19.87 4.17
N THR A 82 4.20 -20.06 5.28
CA THR A 82 3.63 -20.69 6.47
C THR A 82 3.60 -19.72 7.63
N PRO A 83 2.45 -19.59 8.31
CA PRO A 83 2.38 -18.80 9.52
C PRO A 83 3.36 -19.35 10.56
N GLY A 84 4.04 -18.44 11.26
CA GLY A 84 4.97 -18.77 12.34
C GLY A 84 6.11 -17.78 12.48
N ASP A 85 7.04 -18.09 13.39
CA ASP A 85 8.16 -17.23 13.78
C ASP A 85 9.32 -17.20 12.76
N ARG A 86 9.04 -17.38 11.46
CA ARG A 86 10.08 -17.45 10.43
C ARG A 86 10.80 -16.13 10.23
N LEU A 87 10.06 -15.02 10.24
CA LEU A 87 10.67 -13.69 10.20
C LEU A 87 11.54 -13.46 11.43
N ARG A 88 11.04 -13.83 12.61
CA ARG A 88 11.77 -13.70 13.87
C ARG A 88 13.07 -14.51 13.84
N TRP A 89 12.99 -15.79 13.47
CA TRP A 89 14.16 -16.64 13.28
C TRP A 89 15.16 -16.03 12.29
N PHE A 90 14.68 -15.47 11.17
CA PHE A 90 15.52 -14.85 10.15
C PHE A 90 16.31 -13.68 10.72
N VAL A 91 15.64 -12.76 11.43
CA VAL A 91 16.32 -11.59 12.01
C VAL A 91 17.18 -11.91 13.22
N GLU A 92 16.88 -12.99 13.95
CA GLU A 92 17.69 -13.51 15.06
C GLU A 92 18.94 -14.28 14.58
N SER A 93 19.10 -14.52 13.27
CA SER A 93 20.21 -15.31 12.72
C SER A 93 21.51 -14.52 12.49
N ASP A 94 21.82 -13.52 13.33
CA ASP A 94 23.02 -12.67 13.25
C ASP A 94 23.29 -12.10 11.84
N LEU A 95 22.24 -11.59 11.18
CA LEU A 95 22.38 -10.94 9.88
C LEU A 95 23.14 -9.62 10.01
N PRO A 96 24.08 -9.30 9.10
CA PRO A 96 24.72 -8.01 9.08
C PRO A 96 23.73 -6.96 8.56
N THR A 97 24.09 -5.70 8.75
CA THR A 97 23.45 -4.62 7.97
C THR A 97 23.83 -4.77 6.49
N PHE A 98 22.92 -4.37 5.61
CA PHE A 98 23.14 -4.36 4.17
C PHE A 98 23.43 -2.92 3.73
N PRO A 99 24.71 -2.56 3.49
CA PRO A 99 25.12 -1.17 3.26
C PRO A 99 24.45 -0.51 2.05
N HIS A 100 23.97 -1.29 1.08
CA HIS A 100 23.33 -0.77 -0.14
C HIS A 100 21.84 -1.13 -0.27
N LEU A 101 21.23 -1.70 0.77
CA LEU A 101 19.83 -2.12 0.73
C LEU A 101 18.91 -0.90 0.70
N THR A 102 18.21 -0.72 -0.42
CA THR A 102 17.30 0.39 -0.66
C THR A 102 15.86 -0.05 -0.93
N SER A 103 15.62 -1.36 -1.10
CA SER A 103 14.29 -1.92 -1.32
C SER A 103 14.06 -3.15 -0.47
N ILE A 104 12.95 -3.15 0.28
CA ILE A 104 12.46 -4.27 1.07
C ILE A 104 11.05 -4.63 0.61
N GLU A 105 10.80 -5.92 0.44
CA GLU A 105 9.45 -6.47 0.28
C GLU A 105 9.25 -7.68 1.19
N LEU A 106 8.21 -7.63 2.03
CA LEU A 106 7.80 -8.72 2.91
C LEU A 106 6.45 -9.24 2.43
N GLU A 107 6.40 -10.53 2.11
CA GLU A 107 5.20 -11.21 1.63
C GLU A 107 4.92 -12.44 2.49
N GLY A 108 3.71 -12.58 3.02
CA GLY A 108 3.33 -13.79 3.74
C GLY A 108 2.33 -13.56 4.87
N PRO A 109 1.88 -14.64 5.52
CA PRO A 109 1.12 -14.56 6.74
C PRO A 109 2.07 -14.31 7.91
N PHE A 110 1.80 -13.28 8.70
CA PHE A 110 2.58 -12.96 9.89
C PHE A 110 1.67 -13.05 11.12
N VAL A 111 2.21 -13.63 12.19
CA VAL A 111 1.53 -13.72 13.48
C VAL A 111 1.68 -12.42 14.26
N ASN A 112 0.77 -12.19 15.21
CA ASN A 112 0.59 -10.93 15.94
C ASN A 112 1.86 -10.40 16.65
N ASP A 113 2.84 -11.25 16.95
CA ASP A 113 4.06 -10.84 17.68
C ASP A 113 5.24 -10.50 16.77
N ALA A 114 4.99 -10.26 15.48
CA ALA A 114 6.03 -9.98 14.50
C ALA A 114 6.59 -8.54 14.54
N ASP A 115 6.01 -7.63 15.32
CA ASP A 115 6.40 -6.20 15.28
C ASP A 115 7.89 -5.92 15.60
N PRO A 116 8.48 -6.46 16.69
CA PRO A 116 9.92 -6.32 16.90
C PRO A 116 10.76 -6.94 15.77
N ALA A 117 10.25 -8.01 15.14
CA ALA A 117 10.93 -8.66 14.03
C ALA A 117 10.85 -7.81 12.75
N PHE A 118 9.73 -7.15 12.46
CA PHE A 118 9.61 -6.16 11.39
C PHE A 118 10.56 -4.99 11.61
N ALA A 119 10.57 -4.41 12.82
CA ALA A 119 11.48 -3.34 13.15
C ALA A 119 12.95 -3.75 12.92
N THR A 120 13.33 -4.94 13.39
CA THR A 120 14.70 -5.47 13.19
C THR A 120 14.99 -5.68 11.71
N PHE A 121 14.05 -6.25 10.97
CA PHE A 121 14.17 -6.47 9.53
C PHE A 121 14.35 -5.17 8.74
N ILE A 122 13.58 -4.12 9.07
CA ILE A 122 13.70 -2.80 8.43
C ILE A 122 15.07 -2.19 8.75
N ASN A 123 15.55 -2.32 9.99
CA ASN A 123 16.87 -1.85 10.41
C ASN A 123 18.04 -2.66 9.80
N LEU A 124 17.78 -3.73 9.04
CA LEU A 124 18.81 -4.37 8.22
C LEU A 124 19.28 -3.42 7.10
N ALA A 125 18.43 -2.49 6.67
CA ALA A 125 18.83 -1.41 5.78
C ALA A 125 19.81 -0.46 6.48
N SER A 126 20.88 -0.09 5.78
CA SER A 126 21.90 0.78 6.34
C SER A 126 21.46 2.24 6.45
N SER A 127 22.37 3.08 6.94
CA SER A 127 22.24 4.54 6.94
C SER A 127 22.10 5.17 5.55
N THR A 128 22.31 4.42 4.46
CA THR A 128 22.07 4.94 3.09
C THR A 128 20.60 5.24 2.82
N GLY A 129 19.70 4.67 3.62
CA GLY A 129 18.28 4.98 3.57
C GLY A 129 17.48 4.06 2.67
N LEU A 130 16.34 3.59 3.19
CA LEU A 130 15.40 2.77 2.46
C LEU A 130 14.57 3.67 1.52
N LYS A 131 14.46 3.28 0.24
CA LYS A 131 13.66 3.96 -0.78
C LYS A 131 12.31 3.29 -1.00
N ARG A 132 12.23 1.96 -0.87
CA ARG A 132 11.01 1.19 -1.08
C ARG A 132 10.79 0.20 0.06
N LEU A 133 9.59 0.23 0.63
CA LEU A 133 9.15 -0.67 1.68
C LEU A 133 7.74 -1.15 1.35
N VAL A 134 7.60 -2.46 1.13
CA VAL A 134 6.33 -3.06 0.72
C VAL A 134 5.99 -4.27 1.59
N PHE A 135 4.76 -4.30 2.09
CA PHE A 135 4.17 -5.42 2.82
C PHE A 135 3.02 -5.99 2.00
N ARG A 136 2.99 -7.31 1.81
CA ARG A 136 1.99 -8.02 1.02
C ARG A 136 1.49 -9.23 1.76
N ASN A 137 0.20 -9.48 1.67
CA ASN A 137 -0.37 -10.75 2.12
C ASN A 137 -1.43 -11.26 1.13
N PRO A 138 -1.03 -12.11 0.17
CA PRO A 138 -1.94 -12.53 -0.88
C PRO A 138 -2.83 -13.72 -0.50
N LYS A 139 -2.60 -14.40 0.62
CA LYS A 139 -3.10 -15.78 0.81
C LYS A 139 -4.24 -15.93 1.80
N SER A 140 -4.41 -15.02 2.75
CA SER A 140 -5.33 -15.24 3.85
C SER A 140 -6.02 -13.94 4.28
N PRO A 141 -7.36 -13.95 4.38
CA PRO A 141 -8.12 -12.80 4.83
C PRO A 141 -7.90 -12.47 6.32
N ASP A 142 -7.47 -13.45 7.12
CA ASP A 142 -7.37 -13.31 8.56
C ASP A 142 -6.01 -12.82 9.03
N ASP A 143 -5.03 -12.82 8.14
CA ASP A 143 -3.65 -12.50 8.49
C ASP A 143 -3.40 -11.00 8.30
N PHE A 144 -2.87 -10.37 9.34
CA PHE A 144 -2.64 -8.93 9.37
C PHE A 144 -1.22 -8.58 9.85
N PHE A 145 -0.71 -7.47 9.38
CA PHE A 145 0.55 -6.89 9.84
C PHE A 145 0.32 -6.01 11.07
N LEU A 146 0.68 -6.47 12.26
CA LEU A 146 0.76 -5.58 13.42
C LEU A 146 2.00 -4.68 13.27
N LEU A 147 1.81 -3.42 12.86
CA LEU A 147 2.87 -2.41 12.76
C LEU A 147 2.70 -1.41 13.91
N SER A 148 3.27 -1.77 15.05
CA SER A 148 3.22 -0.95 16.26
C SER A 148 4.20 0.23 16.18
N PRO A 149 4.25 1.10 17.22
CA PRO A 149 5.26 2.14 17.34
C PRO A 149 6.70 1.67 17.07
N VAL A 150 7.07 0.44 17.43
CA VAL A 150 8.46 -0.04 17.27
C VAL A 150 8.85 -0.16 15.79
N SER A 151 8.01 -0.77 14.95
CA SER A 151 8.26 -0.83 13.50
C SER A 151 8.24 0.56 12.86
N PHE A 152 7.33 1.44 13.28
CA PHE A 152 7.27 2.80 12.73
C PHE A 152 8.50 3.63 13.08
N GLU A 153 9.07 3.49 14.29
CA GLU A 153 10.35 4.15 14.59
C GLU A 153 11.48 3.64 13.68
N ALA A 154 11.48 2.36 13.30
CA ALA A 154 12.41 1.85 12.29
C ALA A 154 12.15 2.47 10.91
N ILE A 155 10.88 2.62 10.49
CA ILE A 155 10.50 3.29 9.24
C ILE A 155 10.95 4.76 9.25
N PHE A 156 10.74 5.47 10.35
CA PHE A 156 11.07 6.90 10.44
C PHE A 156 12.55 7.22 10.31
N LYS A 157 13.45 6.29 10.67
CA LYS A 157 14.89 6.42 10.39
C LYS A 157 15.19 6.58 8.89
N HIS A 158 14.31 6.05 8.04
CA HIS A 158 14.44 6.11 6.59
C HIS A 158 13.47 7.09 5.92
N ALA A 159 12.67 7.85 6.68
CA ALA A 159 11.64 8.73 6.11
C ALA A 159 12.20 9.70 5.06
N HIS A 160 13.39 10.26 5.32
CA HIS A 160 14.04 11.20 4.40
C HIS A 160 14.42 10.61 3.04
N THR A 161 14.60 9.29 2.90
CA THR A 161 14.90 8.63 1.62
C THR A 161 13.72 7.86 1.04
N LEU A 162 12.67 7.63 1.84
CA LEU A 162 11.56 6.77 1.47
C LEU A 162 10.75 7.37 0.32
N GLN A 163 10.60 6.62 -0.75
CA GLN A 163 9.85 7.00 -1.95
C GLN A 163 8.58 6.18 -2.10
N VAL A 164 8.60 4.91 -1.69
CA VAL A 164 7.47 3.99 -1.84
C VAL A 164 7.21 3.30 -0.51
N PHE A 165 6.01 3.51 0.04
CA PHE A 165 5.51 2.81 1.21
C PHE A 165 4.17 2.18 0.88
N ARG A 166 4.12 0.85 0.83
CA ARG A 166 2.90 0.11 0.48
C ARG A 166 2.61 -0.99 1.47
N ILE A 167 1.36 -1.09 1.87
CA ILE A 167 0.79 -2.17 2.68
C ILE A 167 -0.45 -2.67 1.93
N GLU A 168 -0.29 -3.82 1.27
CA GLU A 168 -1.32 -4.51 0.49
C GLU A 168 -1.85 -5.70 1.31
N ALA A 169 -2.33 -5.41 2.51
CA ALA A 169 -2.82 -6.39 3.48
C ALA A 169 -3.58 -5.73 4.62
N MET A 170 -4.34 -6.51 5.38
CA MET A 170 -4.76 -6.07 6.71
C MET A 170 -3.52 -5.73 7.53
N SER A 171 -3.59 -4.66 8.31
CA SER A 171 -2.49 -4.27 9.19
C SER A 171 -3.04 -3.79 10.53
N TYR A 172 -2.24 -3.11 11.35
CA TYR A 172 -2.71 -2.33 12.49
C TYR A 172 -1.69 -1.24 12.75
N PHE A 173 -2.10 0.02 12.64
CA PHE A 173 -1.31 1.19 12.99
C PHE A 173 -2.21 2.38 13.33
N GLU A 174 -1.69 3.34 14.06
CA GLU A 174 -2.40 4.53 14.48
C GLU A 174 -2.38 5.60 13.39
N SER A 175 -3.44 6.40 13.30
CA SER A 175 -3.51 7.55 12.37
C SER A 175 -2.30 8.49 12.52
N ALA A 176 -1.88 8.74 13.76
CA ALA A 176 -0.75 9.61 14.07
C ALA A 176 0.56 9.13 13.41
N GLN A 177 0.73 7.83 13.19
CA GLN A 177 1.90 7.27 12.54
C GLN A 177 1.89 7.55 11.03
N ILE A 178 0.72 7.45 10.38
CA ILE A 178 0.57 7.79 8.95
C ILE A 178 0.82 9.27 8.74
N ASP A 179 0.22 10.12 9.57
CA ASP A 179 0.35 11.56 9.46
C ASP A 179 1.79 12.03 9.74
N ARG A 180 2.44 11.46 10.76
CA ARG A 180 3.88 11.69 11.00
C ARG A 180 4.74 11.26 9.81
N LEU A 181 4.39 10.17 9.11
CA LEU A 181 5.11 9.74 7.90
C LEU A 181 4.99 10.78 6.78
N LEU A 182 3.78 11.28 6.51
CA LEU A 182 3.53 12.34 5.52
C LEU A 182 4.26 13.66 5.87
N CYS A 183 4.46 13.94 7.16
CA CYS A 183 5.22 15.09 7.66
C CYS A 183 6.74 14.88 7.67
N SER A 184 7.24 13.64 7.56
CA SER A 184 8.66 13.31 7.71
C SER A 184 9.32 12.82 6.42
N ALA A 185 8.54 12.45 5.40
CA ALA A 185 9.04 11.82 4.17
C ALA A 185 8.91 12.74 2.94
N PRO A 186 9.84 13.70 2.74
CA PRO A 186 9.75 14.69 1.65
C PRO A 186 9.86 14.09 0.25
N HIS A 187 10.49 12.92 0.12
CA HIS A 187 10.67 12.22 -1.15
C HIS A 187 9.63 11.13 -1.41
N LEU A 188 8.59 11.03 -0.56
CA LEU A 188 7.54 10.04 -0.70
C LEU A 188 6.75 10.31 -1.99
N LYS A 189 6.73 9.32 -2.88
CA LYS A 189 6.02 9.32 -4.16
C LYS A 189 4.80 8.41 -4.13
N GLU A 190 4.85 7.31 -3.39
CA GLU A 190 3.73 6.38 -3.27
C GLU A 190 3.46 6.06 -1.80
N LEU A 191 2.24 6.38 -1.37
CA LEU A 191 1.65 5.91 -0.12
C LEU A 191 0.44 5.05 -0.46
N TYR A 192 0.50 3.75 -0.17
CA TYR A 192 -0.59 2.82 -0.44
C TYR A 192 -0.93 1.98 0.79
N LEU A 193 -2.03 2.29 1.46
CA LEU A 193 -2.49 1.71 2.72
C LEU A 193 -3.89 1.10 2.60
N LEU A 194 -4.31 0.76 1.38
CA LEU A 194 -5.62 0.14 1.14
C LEU A 194 -5.49 -1.37 1.15
N ASN A 195 -6.40 -2.00 1.89
CA ASN A 195 -6.64 -3.43 1.84
C ASN A 195 -8.08 -3.69 1.39
N SER A 196 -8.32 -4.89 0.85
CA SER A 196 -9.62 -5.27 0.33
C SER A 196 -10.60 -5.77 1.40
N GLN A 197 -10.23 -5.68 2.68
CA GLN A 197 -10.90 -6.47 3.72
C GLN A 197 -11.20 -5.70 5.01
N GLY A 198 -12.49 -5.51 5.28
CA GLY A 198 -13.08 -5.21 6.59
C GLY A 198 -13.04 -3.74 7.06
N SER A 199 -14.11 -3.28 7.72
CA SER A 199 -14.21 -1.87 8.21
C SER A 199 -13.48 -1.57 9.51
N LYS A 200 -12.84 -2.57 10.15
CA LYS A 200 -12.16 -2.35 11.43
C LYS A 200 -11.11 -1.26 11.24
N ALA A 201 -11.25 -0.18 12.00
CA ALA A 201 -10.85 1.17 11.68
C ALA A 201 -9.34 1.47 11.78
N TYR A 202 -8.48 0.50 11.48
CA TYR A 202 -7.08 0.54 11.91
C TYR A 202 -6.09 1.00 10.82
N HIS A 203 -6.54 1.48 9.65
CA HIS A 203 -5.68 1.92 8.51
C HIS A 203 -6.10 3.25 7.88
N CYS A 204 -6.61 4.17 8.69
CA CYS A 204 -7.10 5.43 8.18
C CYS A 204 -6.39 6.60 8.85
N LEU A 205 -6.26 7.68 8.08
CA LEU A 205 -6.00 8.98 8.64
C LEU A 205 -7.27 9.52 9.30
N ASP A 206 -7.10 10.05 10.50
CA ASP A 206 -8.09 10.74 11.28
C ASP A 206 -8.17 12.20 10.80
N ALA A 207 -9.33 12.62 10.31
CA ALA A 207 -9.52 13.94 9.73
C ALA A 207 -9.07 15.12 10.64
N PRO A 208 -9.48 15.19 11.93
CA PRO A 208 -9.00 16.21 12.86
C PRO A 208 -7.47 16.26 12.99
N SER A 209 -6.79 15.10 12.96
CA SER A 209 -5.33 15.04 13.05
C SER A 209 -4.65 15.69 11.84
N ILE A 210 -5.24 15.54 10.64
CA ILE A 210 -4.69 16.11 9.40
C ILE A 210 -4.62 17.63 9.46
N ASN A 211 -5.60 18.30 10.08
CA ASN A 211 -5.72 19.77 10.03
C ASN A 211 -4.43 20.48 10.51
N HIS A 212 -3.85 19.99 11.59
CA HIS A 212 -2.68 20.61 12.21
C HIS A 212 -1.34 20.25 11.55
N SER A 213 -1.36 19.29 10.63
CA SER A 213 -0.14 18.67 10.11
C SER A 213 0.37 19.31 8.83
N GLN A 214 1.69 19.40 8.71
CA GLN A 214 2.35 19.96 7.52
C GLN A 214 2.97 18.84 6.71
N TRP A 215 2.20 18.30 5.77
CA TRP A 215 2.71 17.29 4.84
C TRP A 215 3.84 17.88 3.99
N VAL A 216 4.99 17.20 3.99
CA VAL A 216 6.20 17.63 3.28
C VAL A 216 6.40 16.88 1.96
N CYS A 217 5.64 15.81 1.72
CA CYS A 217 5.68 14.98 0.52
C CYS A 217 5.03 15.66 -0.69
N SER A 218 5.59 16.76 -1.18
CA SER A 218 5.05 17.49 -2.34
C SER A 218 5.11 16.71 -3.66
N ASP A 219 5.95 15.68 -3.71
CA ASP A 219 6.17 14.84 -4.89
C ASP A 219 5.29 13.58 -4.92
N LEU A 220 4.26 13.52 -4.07
CA LEU A 220 3.38 12.37 -3.99
C LEU A 220 2.59 12.17 -5.30
N GLU A 221 2.75 10.99 -5.90
CA GLU A 221 2.10 10.57 -7.14
C GLU A 221 0.92 9.62 -6.86
N VAL A 222 1.02 8.77 -5.84
CA VAL A 222 -0.03 7.83 -5.43
C VAL A 222 -0.37 8.06 -3.97
N PHE A 223 -1.62 8.43 -3.70
CA PHE A 223 -2.19 8.50 -2.36
C PHE A 223 -3.39 7.56 -2.28
N ALA A 224 -3.18 6.42 -1.64
CA ALA A 224 -4.22 5.42 -1.41
C ALA A 224 -4.34 5.20 0.10
N CYS A 225 -5.18 5.98 0.76
CA CYS A 225 -5.39 5.93 2.20
C CYS A 225 -6.78 6.47 2.53
N ARG A 226 -7.50 5.76 3.40
CA ARG A 226 -8.81 6.20 3.87
C ARG A 226 -8.65 7.38 4.81
N ILE A 227 -9.54 8.36 4.68
CA ILE A 227 -9.68 9.46 5.63
C ILE A 227 -11.03 9.32 6.34
N LYS A 228 -10.99 9.18 7.66
CA LYS A 228 -12.14 8.87 8.51
C LYS A 228 -12.47 10.01 9.48
N ASN A 229 -13.53 9.80 10.26
CA ASN A 229 -14.00 10.72 11.30
C ASN A 229 -14.43 12.09 10.76
N ILE A 230 -15.01 12.09 9.55
CA ILE A 230 -15.68 13.24 8.95
C ILE A 230 -17.18 13.02 9.07
N SER A 231 -17.87 13.87 9.81
CA SER A 231 -19.31 13.75 9.94
C SER A 231 -20.01 14.16 8.64
N ARG A 232 -21.01 13.37 8.24
CA ARG A 232 -21.75 13.51 6.99
C ARG A 232 -23.25 13.65 7.26
N ALA A 233 -23.64 14.85 7.68
CA ALA A 233 -25.02 15.18 8.04
C ALA A 233 -26.00 15.07 6.84
N ASP A 234 -25.47 15.05 5.62
CA ASP A 234 -26.23 14.82 4.38
C ASP A 234 -26.67 13.36 4.20
N ILE A 235 -26.07 12.40 4.92
CA ILE A 235 -26.46 10.99 4.88
C ILE A 235 -27.68 10.76 5.78
N THR A 236 -28.87 10.89 5.20
CA THR A 236 -30.15 10.82 5.92
C THR A 236 -30.74 9.42 6.04
N ARG A 237 -30.21 8.42 5.31
CA ARG A 237 -30.77 7.07 5.28
C ARG A 237 -30.36 6.22 6.47
N THR A 238 -31.23 5.30 6.88
CA THR A 238 -30.96 4.29 7.92
C THR A 238 -30.00 3.22 7.38
N ILE A 239 -29.00 2.81 8.19
CA ILE A 239 -28.01 1.79 7.82
C ILE A 239 -28.21 0.59 8.73
N THR A 240 -28.53 -0.58 8.16
CA THR A 240 -28.72 -1.83 8.93
C THR A 240 -29.79 -1.73 10.04
N GLY A 241 -30.85 -0.93 9.82
CA GLY A 241 -31.90 -0.70 10.82
C GLY A 241 -31.48 0.16 12.02
N LEU A 242 -30.28 0.73 11.98
CA LEU A 242 -29.79 1.74 12.91
C LEU A 242 -29.70 3.07 12.18
N ASP A 243 -30.04 4.17 12.84
CA ASP A 243 -29.82 5.49 12.27
C ASP A 243 -28.33 5.65 11.93
N SER A 244 -28.04 6.10 10.71
CA SER A 244 -26.69 6.37 10.24
C SER A 244 -25.93 7.28 11.22
N SER A 245 -26.65 8.26 11.76
CA SER A 245 -26.20 9.20 12.78
C SER A 245 -25.69 8.53 14.06
N ALA A 246 -26.22 7.36 14.44
CA ALA A 246 -25.84 6.64 15.65
C ALA A 246 -24.49 5.91 15.54
N ARG A 247 -24.01 5.66 14.31
CA ARG A 247 -22.69 5.07 14.04
C ARG A 247 -21.64 6.09 13.61
N THR A 248 -22.06 7.23 13.10
CA THR A 248 -21.14 8.30 12.70
C THR A 248 -20.62 9.06 13.90
N VAL A 249 -19.36 9.50 13.77
CA VAL A 249 -18.69 10.37 14.72
C VAL A 249 -19.51 11.65 14.96
N SER A 250 -19.88 11.90 16.22
CA SER A 250 -20.71 13.03 16.64
C SER A 250 -19.91 14.24 17.11
N PHE A 251 -18.64 14.37 16.69
CA PHE A 251 -17.81 15.50 17.12
C PHE A 251 -18.02 16.70 16.19
N GLY A 252 -18.21 17.87 16.79
CA GLY A 252 -18.33 19.14 16.07
C GLY A 252 -19.71 19.45 15.50
N THR A 253 -19.92 20.73 15.23
CA THR A 253 -21.08 21.28 14.53
C THR A 253 -21.00 21.00 13.03
N PRO A 254 -22.13 21.02 12.29
CA PRO A 254 -22.11 20.89 10.83
C PRO A 254 -21.17 21.87 10.12
N ARG A 255 -21.03 23.08 10.68
CA ARG A 255 -20.10 24.10 10.17
C ARG A 255 -18.64 23.70 10.35
N GLU A 256 -18.25 23.26 11.55
CA GLU A 256 -16.88 22.80 11.83
C GLU A 256 -16.51 21.61 10.93
N GLN A 257 -17.46 20.73 10.66
CA GLN A 257 -17.26 19.58 9.77
C GLN A 257 -17.09 20.01 8.31
N ALA A 258 -17.86 20.99 7.82
CA ALA A 258 -17.67 21.57 6.50
C ALA A 258 -16.29 22.26 6.37
N GLU A 259 -15.87 23.01 7.40
CA GLU A 259 -14.55 23.64 7.46
C GLU A 259 -13.43 22.60 7.46
N LEU A 260 -13.60 21.48 8.20
CA LEU A 260 -12.65 20.36 8.22
C LEU A 260 -12.51 19.70 6.84
N GLN A 261 -13.62 19.47 6.13
CA GLN A 261 -13.58 18.94 4.76
C GLN A 261 -12.81 19.86 3.81
N LEU A 262 -13.09 21.17 3.86
CA LEU A 262 -12.38 22.17 3.05
C LEU A 262 -10.86 22.18 3.34
N GLN A 263 -10.46 22.05 4.60
CA GLN A 263 -9.05 21.98 4.99
C GLN A 263 -8.35 20.74 4.45
N ILE A 264 -9.02 19.58 4.48
CA ILE A 264 -8.49 18.33 3.92
C ILE A 264 -8.37 18.45 2.40
N TYR A 265 -9.40 18.98 1.73
CA TYR A 265 -9.34 19.23 0.29
C TYR A 265 -8.22 20.19 -0.10
N ALA A 266 -8.02 21.27 0.65
CA ALA A 266 -6.92 22.20 0.43
C ALA A 266 -5.54 21.51 0.58
N LYS A 267 -5.38 20.56 1.50
CA LYS A 267 -4.15 19.77 1.63
C LYS A 267 -3.94 18.82 0.45
N LEU A 268 -4.98 18.08 0.06
CA LEU A 268 -4.92 17.20 -1.11
C LEU A 268 -4.63 17.98 -2.41
N ALA A 269 -5.22 19.17 -2.56
CA ALA A 269 -5.01 20.04 -3.73
C ALA A 269 -3.54 20.47 -3.93
N ARG A 270 -2.73 20.49 -2.86
CA ARG A 270 -1.30 20.82 -2.94
C ARG A 270 -0.45 19.70 -3.54
N LEU A 271 -0.97 18.48 -3.60
CA LEU A 271 -0.27 17.31 -4.14
C LEU A 271 -0.42 17.27 -5.66
N THR A 272 0.12 18.28 -6.34
CA THR A 272 -0.13 18.52 -7.78
C THR A 272 0.42 17.44 -8.71
N LYS A 273 1.28 16.55 -8.21
CA LYS A 273 1.82 15.39 -8.95
C LYS A 273 0.95 14.14 -8.82
N LEU A 274 -0.16 14.18 -8.08
CA LEU A 274 -1.04 13.02 -7.93
C LEU A 274 -1.55 12.53 -9.29
N ARG A 275 -1.30 11.25 -9.56
CA ARG A 275 -1.89 10.47 -10.64
C ARG A 275 -2.95 9.49 -10.13
N GLU A 276 -2.91 9.14 -8.85
CA GLU A 276 -3.86 8.21 -8.23
C GLU A 276 -4.26 8.71 -6.84
N LEU A 277 -5.55 8.91 -6.65
CA LEU A 277 -6.16 9.28 -5.38
C LEU A 277 -7.21 8.23 -5.01
N ARG A 278 -6.93 7.38 -4.03
CA ARG A 278 -7.89 6.40 -3.52
C ARG A 278 -8.20 6.67 -2.06
N LEU A 279 -9.46 7.03 -1.81
CA LEU A 279 -10.00 7.30 -0.49
C LEU A 279 -10.92 6.17 -0.01
N GLY A 280 -11.48 5.43 -0.97
CA GLY A 280 -12.29 4.25 -0.74
C GLY A 280 -11.46 2.97 -0.61
N PHE A 281 -12.16 1.86 -0.48
CA PHE A 281 -11.57 0.53 -0.45
C PHE A 281 -12.50 -0.43 -1.21
N LEU A 282 -11.95 -1.42 -1.89
CA LEU A 282 -12.77 -2.43 -2.54
C LEU A 282 -13.07 -3.54 -1.54
N MET A 283 -14.32 -3.69 -1.14
CA MET A 283 -14.74 -4.82 -0.33
C MET A 283 -14.86 -6.06 -1.21
N ASP A 284 -14.14 -7.12 -0.86
CA ASP A 284 -14.24 -8.41 -1.53
C ASP A 284 -15.54 -9.15 -1.15
N THR A 285 -16.58 -8.96 -1.96
CA THR A 285 -17.87 -9.66 -1.82
C THR A 285 -17.82 -11.11 -2.31
N SER A 286 -16.75 -11.54 -2.99
CA SER A 286 -16.65 -12.89 -3.54
C SER A 286 -16.35 -13.96 -2.50
N THR A 287 -15.95 -13.56 -1.29
CA THR A 287 -15.60 -14.52 -0.23
C THR A 287 -16.83 -15.22 0.33
N THR A 288 -16.74 -16.52 0.60
CA THR A 288 -17.81 -17.31 1.26
C THR A 288 -18.19 -16.80 2.66
N ARG A 289 -17.42 -15.86 3.22
CA ARG A 289 -17.66 -15.25 4.53
C ARG A 289 -18.54 -14.00 4.44
N TYR A 290 -18.78 -13.49 3.24
CA TYR A 290 -19.65 -12.38 3.00
C TYR A 290 -21.09 -12.77 3.35
N ARG A 291 -21.71 -12.05 4.30
CA ARG A 291 -23.13 -12.25 4.65
C ARG A 291 -23.93 -11.04 4.22
N ARG A 292 -25.23 -11.27 4.00
CA ARG A 292 -26.20 -10.21 3.74
C ARG A 292 -26.09 -9.08 4.78
N GLY A 293 -26.12 -7.84 4.31
CA GLY A 293 -25.93 -6.60 5.07
C GLY A 293 -24.47 -6.21 5.28
N TYR A 294 -23.50 -7.00 4.82
CA TYR A 294 -22.08 -6.71 5.07
C TYR A 294 -21.61 -5.50 4.27
N LYS A 295 -22.14 -5.27 3.05
CA LYS A 295 -21.80 -4.05 2.29
C LYS A 295 -22.16 -2.82 3.07
N GLU A 296 -23.41 -2.73 3.50
CA GLU A 296 -23.95 -1.59 4.21
C GLU A 296 -23.25 -1.42 5.56
N TYR A 297 -22.90 -2.53 6.21
CA TYR A 297 -22.18 -2.52 7.48
C TYR A 297 -20.75 -2.00 7.33
N PHE A 298 -20.03 -2.40 6.27
CA PHE A 298 -18.61 -2.09 6.10
C PHE A 298 -18.34 -0.81 5.31
N ARG A 299 -19.31 -0.30 4.54
CA ARG A 299 -19.24 0.95 3.78
C ARG A 299 -18.76 2.12 4.65
N GLN A 300 -17.98 3.01 4.07
CA GLN A 300 -17.43 4.17 4.75
C GLN A 300 -18.39 5.35 4.73
N TYR A 301 -19.03 5.64 5.87
CA TYR A 301 -19.96 6.76 6.03
C TYR A 301 -19.30 8.02 6.59
N ASP A 302 -18.21 7.87 7.33
CA ASP A 302 -17.46 8.94 7.98
C ASP A 302 -16.34 9.49 7.08
N CYS A 303 -16.66 9.74 5.81
CA CYS A 303 -15.71 10.13 4.76
C CYS A 303 -15.93 11.54 4.21
N LEU A 304 -15.00 12.01 3.37
CA LEU A 304 -15.17 13.24 2.58
C LEU A 304 -16.41 13.14 1.67
N ALA A 305 -17.22 14.18 1.66
CA ALA A 305 -18.31 14.30 0.69
C ALA A 305 -17.73 14.67 -0.66
N MET A 306 -18.04 13.94 -1.73
CA MET A 306 -17.51 14.18 -3.08
C MET A 306 -18.44 15.08 -3.91
N THR A 307 -18.81 16.25 -3.38
CA THR A 307 -19.70 17.22 -4.03
C THR A 307 -19.02 18.59 -4.18
N LEU A 308 -19.58 19.48 -5.00
CA LEU A 308 -19.02 20.83 -5.17
C LEU A 308 -19.19 21.68 -3.91
N GLU A 309 -20.30 21.51 -3.20
CA GLU A 309 -20.62 22.23 -1.97
C GLU A 309 -19.66 21.90 -0.83
N SER A 310 -19.11 20.68 -0.79
CA SER A 310 -18.13 20.27 0.22
C SER A 310 -16.70 20.73 -0.10
N GLY A 311 -16.47 21.26 -1.30
CA GLY A 311 -15.18 21.80 -1.71
C GLY A 311 -14.35 20.91 -2.63
N VAL A 312 -14.94 19.92 -3.31
CA VAL A 312 -14.21 19.14 -4.34
C VAL A 312 -13.62 20.05 -5.43
N ASP A 313 -14.20 21.24 -5.64
CA ASP A 313 -13.68 22.25 -6.58
C ASP A 313 -12.22 22.64 -6.32
N LEU A 314 -11.77 22.58 -5.06
CA LEU A 314 -10.38 22.85 -4.68
C LEU A 314 -9.39 21.89 -5.36
N LEU A 315 -9.84 20.70 -5.75
CA LEU A 315 -9.02 19.68 -6.40
C LEU A 315 -8.92 19.83 -7.92
N LYS A 316 -9.53 20.86 -8.54
CA LYS A 316 -9.50 21.06 -10.01
C LYS A 316 -8.10 21.21 -10.60
N GLY A 317 -7.12 21.59 -9.78
CA GLY A 317 -5.72 21.73 -10.17
C GLY A 317 -4.99 20.40 -10.36
N LEU A 318 -5.56 19.28 -9.89
CA LEU A 318 -4.96 17.95 -10.00
C LEU A 318 -5.14 17.35 -11.41
N LYS A 319 -4.59 18.02 -12.42
CA LYS A 319 -4.74 17.66 -13.85
C LYS A 319 -4.06 16.35 -14.23
N GLY A 320 -3.15 15.85 -13.38
CA GLY A 320 -2.43 14.59 -13.57
C GLY A 320 -3.22 13.34 -13.17
N LEU A 321 -4.39 13.50 -12.53
CA LEU A 321 -5.18 12.37 -12.03
C LEU A 321 -5.61 11.43 -13.17
N ARG A 322 -5.42 10.14 -12.91
CA ARG A 322 -5.80 9.01 -13.78
C ARG A 322 -6.73 8.04 -13.09
N VAL A 323 -6.67 7.95 -11.77
CA VAL A 323 -7.49 7.06 -10.96
C VAL A 323 -8.01 7.82 -9.76
N VAL A 324 -9.33 7.80 -9.56
CA VAL A 324 -9.99 8.29 -8.35
C VAL A 324 -10.80 7.14 -7.76
N GLY A 325 -10.28 6.50 -6.71
CA GLY A 325 -10.93 5.35 -6.07
C GLY A 325 -11.82 5.78 -4.91
N LEU A 326 -13.13 5.67 -5.11
CA LEU A 326 -14.20 5.96 -4.16
C LEU A 326 -15.02 4.71 -3.83
N GLU A 327 -14.46 3.53 -4.11
CA GLU A 327 -15.11 2.25 -3.88
C GLU A 327 -15.52 2.11 -2.40
N ASP A 328 -16.75 1.65 -2.17
CA ASP A 328 -17.38 1.44 -0.86
C ASP A 328 -17.33 2.64 0.10
N MET A 329 -17.30 3.85 -0.47
CA MET A 329 -17.62 5.10 0.22
C MET A 329 -19.08 5.50 0.01
N GLU A 330 -19.64 6.19 0.99
CA GLU A 330 -20.92 6.88 0.81
C GLU A 330 -20.73 8.23 0.11
N VAL A 331 -20.75 8.20 -1.22
CA VAL A 331 -20.51 9.37 -2.08
C VAL A 331 -21.66 9.56 -3.06
N TYR A 332 -22.16 10.80 -3.17
CA TYR A 332 -23.26 11.19 -4.07
C TYR A 332 -22.71 11.75 -5.39
N VAL A 333 -21.94 10.94 -6.12
CA VAL A 333 -21.27 11.36 -7.37
C VAL A 333 -22.11 11.15 -8.64
N GLU A 334 -23.37 10.72 -8.47
CA GLU A 334 -24.27 10.40 -9.58
C GLU A 334 -24.99 11.64 -10.15
N GLY A 335 -24.86 12.81 -9.51
CA GLY A 335 -25.43 14.06 -9.99
C GLY A 335 -24.79 14.54 -11.30
N GLU A 336 -25.62 15.03 -12.24
CA GLU A 336 -25.15 15.57 -13.53
C GLU A 336 -24.12 16.70 -13.35
N LYS A 337 -24.27 17.49 -12.29
CA LYS A 337 -23.37 18.60 -11.94
C LYS A 337 -21.96 18.11 -11.61
N GLU A 338 -21.83 17.15 -10.70
CA GLU A 338 -20.54 16.55 -10.29
C GLU A 338 -19.89 15.80 -11.45
N GLN A 339 -20.66 15.02 -12.22
CA GLN A 339 -20.16 14.29 -13.37
C GLN A 339 -19.61 15.22 -14.45
N SER A 340 -20.34 16.31 -14.76
CA SER A 340 -19.89 17.33 -15.71
C SER A 340 -18.59 17.99 -15.22
N TRP A 341 -18.51 18.29 -13.93
CA TRP A 341 -17.31 18.86 -13.33
C TRP A 341 -16.12 17.89 -13.40
N PHE A 342 -16.30 16.60 -13.12
CA PHE A 342 -15.23 15.59 -13.26
C PHE A 342 -14.76 15.47 -14.71
N ALA A 343 -15.68 15.43 -15.67
CA ALA A 343 -15.35 15.35 -17.10
C ALA A 343 -14.57 16.59 -17.57
N GLU A 344 -14.94 17.78 -17.09
CA GLU A 344 -14.26 19.03 -17.45
C GLU A 344 -12.86 19.12 -16.81
N HIS A 345 -12.72 18.75 -15.54
CA HIS A 345 -11.51 19.05 -14.77
C HIS A 345 -10.53 17.89 -14.64
N TRP A 346 -11.00 16.64 -14.72
CA TRP A 346 -10.20 15.42 -14.69
C TRP A 346 -10.52 14.50 -15.90
N PRO A 347 -10.36 14.98 -17.14
CA PRO A 347 -10.80 14.27 -18.35
C PRO A 347 -10.10 12.91 -18.58
N ASN A 348 -8.97 12.66 -17.91
CA ASN A 348 -8.20 11.43 -18.03
C ASN A 348 -8.40 10.49 -16.83
N ALA A 349 -9.21 10.86 -15.84
CA ALA A 349 -9.40 10.09 -14.64
C ALA A 349 -10.51 9.05 -14.80
N VAL A 350 -10.23 7.82 -14.40
CA VAL A 350 -11.25 6.80 -14.15
C VAL A 350 -11.71 6.95 -12.71
N ILE A 351 -13.00 7.26 -12.54
CA ILE A 351 -13.63 7.36 -11.22
C ILE A 351 -14.19 5.98 -10.88
N GLY A 352 -13.52 5.30 -9.94
CA GLY A 352 -13.98 4.02 -9.40
C GLY A 352 -15.01 4.25 -8.32
N THR A 353 -16.25 3.85 -8.56
CA THR A 353 -17.33 3.89 -7.57
C THR A 353 -17.97 2.53 -7.48
N THR A 354 -18.32 2.06 -6.27
CA THR A 354 -19.26 0.95 -6.16
C THR A 354 -20.67 1.53 -6.19
N GLY A 355 -21.43 1.17 -7.23
CA GLY A 355 -22.84 1.56 -7.33
C GLY A 355 -23.57 1.20 -6.04
N TYR A 356 -24.52 2.04 -5.64
CA TYR A 356 -25.37 1.74 -4.50
C TYR A 356 -26.35 0.63 -4.87
N VAL A 357 -25.88 -0.60 -4.78
CA VAL A 357 -26.70 -1.80 -4.84
C VAL A 357 -26.66 -2.38 -3.45
N THR A 358 -27.80 -2.40 -2.77
CA THR A 358 -27.92 -3.07 -1.49
C THR A 358 -27.95 -4.58 -1.69
N ASP A 359 -27.62 -5.33 -0.65
CA ASP A 359 -27.79 -6.79 -0.68
C ASP A 359 -29.29 -7.20 -0.77
N GLN A 360 -30.22 -6.24 -0.73
CA GLN A 360 -31.65 -6.48 -0.98
C GLN A 360 -31.99 -6.34 -2.47
N ASP A 361 -31.35 -5.41 -3.18
CA ASP A 361 -31.60 -5.14 -4.59
C ASP A 361 -31.04 -6.26 -5.49
N GLU A 362 -29.88 -6.84 -5.14
CA GLU A 362 -29.26 -7.95 -5.89
C GLU A 362 -30.16 -9.20 -5.95
N TYR A 363 -30.88 -9.52 -4.86
CA TYR A 363 -31.73 -10.71 -4.81
C TYR A 363 -33.14 -10.51 -5.35
N ALA A 364 -33.68 -9.28 -5.32
CA ALA A 364 -34.92 -8.99 -6.03
C ALA A 364 -34.77 -9.27 -7.53
N ALA A 365 -33.58 -9.02 -8.09
CA ALA A 365 -33.25 -9.36 -9.47
C ALA A 365 -33.09 -10.87 -9.71
N GLU A 366 -32.64 -11.65 -8.72
CA GLU A 366 -32.51 -13.11 -8.83
C GLU A 366 -33.83 -13.87 -8.63
N GLU A 367 -34.73 -13.41 -7.75
CA GLU A 367 -36.04 -14.05 -7.55
C GLU A 367 -36.95 -13.91 -8.78
N ASP A 368 -36.83 -12.81 -9.54
CA ASP A 368 -37.58 -12.63 -10.78
C ASP A 368 -37.16 -13.64 -11.87
N ASP A 369 -35.90 -14.07 -11.90
CA ASP A 369 -35.37 -14.98 -12.92
C ASP A 369 -35.87 -16.44 -12.72
N TYR A 370 -36.04 -16.87 -11.47
CA TYR A 370 -36.56 -18.21 -11.15
C TYR A 370 -38.09 -18.35 -11.31
N SER A 371 -38.83 -17.25 -11.45
CA SER A 371 -40.29 -17.28 -11.63
C SER A 371 -40.74 -17.54 -13.08
N SER A 372 -39.79 -17.64 -14.02
CA SER A 372 -40.05 -17.76 -15.46
C SER A 372 -39.95 -19.17 -16.06
N TYR A 373 -39.77 -20.21 -15.23
CA TYR A 373 -39.62 -21.62 -15.64
C TYR A 373 -40.80 -22.53 -15.30
#